data_AF-A0A9E5XPH6-F1
#
_entry.id   AF-A0A9E5XPH6-F1
#
_cell.length_a   1.000
_cell.length_b   1.000
_cell.length_c   1.000
_cell.angle_alpha   90.00
_cell.angle_beta   90.00
_cell.angle_gamma   90.00
#
_symmetry.space_group_name_H-M   'P 1'
#
loop_
_entity.id
_entity.type
_entity.pdbx_description
1 polymer ?
#
loop_
_entity_poly.entity_id
_entity_poly.type
_entity_poly.pdbx_seq_one_letter_code
_entity_poly.pdbx_strand_id
1 'polypeptide(L)'
;MTRGWAARWLFLLPVLAGVVWFWPSRKSTGWIVRVHPTGGLFVGDVVSWEVRPPPGQVQRGEPVVLRLQRGGLTLEWRATFQPFGFARELAAVVPLAWDTRVGPAEPGTYILTVIYHDTPQGQWPVHLAPAEQRPWWEQGVHWRTRDLPCCQVVTLTRTPASRDAFLLEPLLQTTWARLTQRLGQPDERPTVVWVPRLLGQGGFALRANLWLSYLDQDPTGSDPAVLLHHELTHWFDHALHPATRPSMLVEGWAVYLSHGHYHREPLLDRAAALLPLGLYIPLPRLVEGFYTHQHEVAYLEAGALFSYMVDRWGWDAVHRFYVQFPQGTSTTALHDQHRASKDALVLTGGPVDGLRRDTPAASDWGPLVVVAQARTEGERLDVALQQAFGVDLATLDQDFRAALRARAQEARLWIADVDLTVRHFETLRRYQQVLDPSAHYTQAWLLPLDLLQERDVIADVYRQPGDVTSVVARLLLQEAARRRNLGDYRGAQAALQAVTQVLDAVEAGHPRAWLAHPMARRVAWWVEKAHACGWAPQRLMLDDAQVVMWVWRPATYPWLEAVPRGALAACRPIQGVDLATRAALWRWPAYPQGVVLDRWSRP
;
A
#
# COMPACT_ATOMS: atom_id res chain seq x y z
N MET A 1 22.11 -18.60 69.32
CA MET A 1 23.36 -17.82 69.30
C MET A 1 24.20 -18.32 68.12
N THR A 2 24.20 -17.59 66.98
CA THR A 2 25.37 -16.96 66.30
C THR A 2 26.36 -17.97 65.69
N ARG A 3 26.81 -17.96 64.42
CA ARG A 3 26.99 -16.93 63.36
C ARG A 3 27.50 -17.63 62.07
N GLY A 4 27.20 -17.05 60.89
CA GLY A 4 28.00 -17.14 59.63
C GLY A 4 27.95 -18.49 58.90
N TRP A 5 27.70 -18.60 57.59
CA TRP A 5 28.48 -18.00 56.50
C TRP A 5 27.56 -17.79 55.28
N ALA A 6 27.58 -16.57 54.73
CA ALA A 6 26.93 -16.23 53.47
C ALA A 6 27.92 -16.45 52.31
N ALA A 7 27.59 -17.34 51.38
CA ALA A 7 28.30 -17.48 50.12
C ALA A 7 27.55 -16.73 49.02
N ARG A 8 28.20 -15.66 48.52
CA ARG A 8 27.81 -14.82 47.41
C ARG A 8 27.72 -15.63 46.11
N TRP A 9 26.53 -15.69 45.51
CA TRP A 9 26.36 -15.91 44.08
C TRP A 9 25.79 -14.63 43.46
N LEU A 10 26.68 -13.85 42.84
CA LEU A 10 26.30 -12.74 41.97
C LEU A 10 25.69 -13.34 40.68
N PHE A 11 24.39 -13.19 40.51
CA PHE A 11 23.76 -13.29 39.20
C PHE A 11 24.05 -11.99 38.43
N LEU A 12 24.94 -12.06 37.44
CA LEU A 12 25.00 -11.12 36.34
C LEU A 12 23.81 -11.41 35.41
N LEU A 13 22.69 -10.71 35.64
CA LEU A 13 21.60 -10.59 34.67
C LEU A 13 22.05 -9.61 33.58
N PRO A 14 22.10 -10.00 32.29
CA PRO A 14 22.23 -9.02 31.23
C PRO A 14 20.93 -8.21 31.17
N VAL A 15 21.05 -6.90 31.33
CA VAL A 15 20.00 -5.93 31.03
C VAL A 15 19.74 -6.00 29.52
N LEU A 16 18.81 -6.85 29.11
CA LEU A 16 18.16 -6.72 27.81
C LEU A 16 17.31 -5.45 27.88
N ALA A 17 17.86 -4.34 27.37
CA ALA A 17 17.11 -3.13 27.07
C ALA A 17 16.11 -3.44 25.94
N GLY A 18 15.02 -4.11 26.28
CA GLY A 18 13.84 -4.12 25.46
C GLY A 18 13.27 -2.72 25.49
N VAL A 19 13.39 -1.99 24.39
CA VAL A 19 12.57 -0.81 24.11
C VAL A 19 11.13 -1.29 24.10
N VAL A 20 10.47 -1.21 25.26
CA VAL A 20 9.03 -1.39 25.37
C VAL A 20 8.43 -0.16 24.73
N TRP A 21 7.94 -0.30 23.50
CA TRP A 21 7.08 0.69 22.86
C TRP A 21 5.79 0.74 23.68
N PHE A 22 5.77 1.61 24.70
CA PHE A 22 4.55 1.93 25.42
C PHE A 22 3.66 2.73 24.48
N TRP A 23 2.62 2.10 23.95
CA TRP A 23 1.47 2.80 23.42
C TRP A 23 0.72 3.38 24.62
N PRO A 24 0.70 4.69 24.86
CA PRO A 24 -0.08 5.23 25.96
C PRO A 24 -1.54 5.11 25.54
N SER A 25 -2.28 4.18 26.14
CA SER A 25 -3.73 4.26 26.21
C SER A 25 -4.11 5.42 27.14
N ARG A 26 -3.98 6.64 26.64
CA ARG A 26 -4.52 7.84 27.30
C ARG A 26 -5.83 8.21 26.62
N LYS A 27 -6.82 8.57 27.46
CA LYS A 27 -8.12 9.15 27.08
C LYS A 27 -7.94 10.10 25.90
N SER A 28 -8.30 9.65 24.71
CA SER A 28 -8.03 10.38 23.48
C SER A 28 -8.91 11.62 23.44
N THR A 29 -8.32 12.78 23.28
CA THR A 29 -9.02 14.01 22.86
C THR A 29 -9.62 13.89 21.44
N GLY A 30 -9.58 12.69 20.84
CA GLY A 30 -9.95 12.36 19.46
C GLY A 30 -8.87 12.74 18.44
N TRP A 31 -7.88 13.53 18.85
CA TRP A 31 -6.77 13.94 18.01
C TRP A 31 -5.80 12.78 17.76
N ILE A 32 -5.45 12.56 16.51
CA ILE A 32 -4.48 11.54 16.09
C ILE A 32 -3.25 12.24 15.53
N VAL A 33 -2.08 11.87 16.04
CA VAL A 33 -0.79 12.34 15.52
C VAL A 33 -0.02 11.15 14.99
N ARG A 34 0.36 11.22 13.72
CA ARG A 34 1.23 10.25 13.06
C ARG A 34 2.58 10.90 12.77
N VAL A 35 3.61 10.09 12.94
CA VAL A 35 5.00 10.50 12.74
C VAL A 35 5.60 9.61 11.66
N HIS A 36 6.19 10.24 10.65
CA HIS A 36 6.82 9.56 9.53
C HIS A 36 8.33 9.87 9.51
N PRO A 37 9.19 8.89 9.19
CA PRO A 37 8.88 7.51 8.82
C PRO A 37 8.38 6.66 10.01
N THR A 38 7.57 5.64 9.70
CA THR A 38 7.18 4.59 10.66
C THR A 38 8.29 3.58 10.88
N GLY A 39 8.23 2.80 11.97
CA GLY A 39 9.23 1.75 12.28
C GLY A 39 10.38 2.25 13.16
N GLY A 40 10.14 3.33 13.91
CA GLY A 40 11.12 4.00 14.76
C GLY A 40 11.83 5.14 14.05
N LEU A 41 12.27 6.14 14.82
CA LEU A 41 13.05 7.27 14.33
C LEU A 41 14.49 7.15 14.82
N PHE A 42 15.44 7.55 13.98
CA PHE A 42 16.85 7.54 14.28
C PHE A 42 17.46 8.89 13.94
N VAL A 43 18.48 9.31 14.69
CA VAL A 43 19.31 10.46 14.29
C VAL A 43 19.78 10.25 12.85
N GLY A 44 19.62 11.27 12.02
CA GLY A 44 19.86 11.26 10.58
C GLY A 44 18.62 10.99 9.72
N ASP A 45 17.43 10.84 10.31
CA ASP A 45 16.15 10.83 9.59
C ASP A 45 15.65 12.25 9.30
N VAL A 46 14.74 12.37 8.33
CA VAL A 46 13.93 13.56 8.12
C VAL A 46 12.50 13.23 8.51
N VAL A 47 11.98 13.93 9.52
CA VAL A 47 10.71 13.59 10.16
C VAL A 47 9.59 14.47 9.62
N SER A 48 8.46 13.85 9.29
CA SER A 48 7.22 14.51 8.90
C SER A 48 6.12 14.30 9.94
N TRP A 49 5.20 15.27 10.02
CA TRP A 49 4.06 15.22 10.94
C TRP A 49 2.75 15.16 10.17
N GLU A 50 1.83 14.33 10.64
CA GLU A 50 0.44 14.29 10.19
C GLU A 50 -0.47 14.38 11.42
N VAL A 51 -1.33 15.39 11.45
CA VAL A 51 -2.28 15.61 12.53
C VAL A 51 -3.70 15.50 11.98
N ARG A 52 -4.50 14.64 12.60
CA ARG A 52 -5.92 14.50 12.30
C ARG A 52 -6.76 15.00 13.46
N PRO A 53 -7.73 15.87 13.18
CA PRO A 53 -8.68 16.36 14.16
C PRO A 53 -9.73 15.27 14.48
N PRO A 54 -10.44 15.37 15.61
CA PRO A 54 -11.66 14.61 15.81
C PRO A 54 -12.72 14.98 14.75
N PRO A 55 -13.60 14.06 14.34
CA PRO A 55 -14.62 14.34 13.34
C PRO A 55 -15.48 15.55 13.70
N GLY A 56 -15.65 16.47 12.74
CA GLY A 56 -16.50 17.66 12.88
C GLY A 56 -15.96 18.78 13.78
N GLN A 57 -14.74 18.67 14.31
CA GLN A 57 -14.17 19.70 15.20
C GLN A 57 -13.39 20.82 14.50
N VAL A 58 -12.99 20.62 13.25
CA VAL A 58 -12.25 21.62 12.46
C VAL A 58 -12.82 21.73 11.06
N GLN A 59 -12.60 22.89 10.45
CA GLN A 59 -12.94 23.21 9.08
C GLN A 59 -11.70 23.26 8.20
N ARG A 60 -11.93 23.14 6.89
CA ARG A 60 -10.86 23.26 5.89
C ARG A 60 -10.22 24.66 5.98
N GLY A 61 -8.89 24.69 5.95
CA GLY A 61 -8.10 25.92 5.98
C GLY A 61 -7.80 26.46 7.38
N GLU A 62 -8.40 25.90 8.43
CA GLU A 62 -8.11 26.33 9.79
C GLU A 62 -6.67 25.98 10.20
N PRO A 63 -5.97 26.89 10.91
CA PRO A 63 -4.56 26.72 11.25
C PRO A 63 -4.37 25.83 12.47
N VAL A 64 -3.26 25.11 12.49
CA VAL A 64 -2.76 24.36 13.65
C VAL A 64 -1.26 24.60 13.81
N VAL A 65 -0.80 24.63 15.05
CA VAL A 65 0.60 24.77 15.41
C VAL A 65 1.10 23.46 16.01
N LEU A 66 2.25 23.01 15.53
CA LEU A 66 2.98 21.85 16.05
C LEU A 66 4.23 22.33 16.75
N ARG A 67 4.40 22.00 18.02
CA ARG A 67 5.58 22.37 18.80
C ARG A 67 6.30 21.14 19.35
N LEU A 68 7.54 20.92 18.94
CA LEU A 68 8.40 19.86 19.46
C LEU A 68 9.40 20.43 20.46
N GLN A 69 9.48 19.84 21.65
CA GLN A 69 10.34 20.33 22.73
C GLN A 69 11.15 19.22 23.38
N ARG A 70 12.40 19.55 23.74
CA ARG A 70 13.23 18.74 24.65
C ARG A 70 14.34 19.60 25.24
N GLY A 71 14.43 19.65 26.56
CA GLY A 71 15.42 20.51 27.23
C GLY A 71 15.26 21.97 26.76
N GLY A 72 16.35 22.57 26.29
CA GLY A 72 16.35 23.92 25.71
C GLY A 72 15.93 24.01 24.23
N LEU A 73 15.77 22.89 23.52
CA LEU A 73 15.34 22.89 22.12
C LEU A 73 13.82 23.07 22.02
N THR A 74 13.38 24.03 21.21
CA THR A 74 11.98 24.20 20.79
C THR A 74 11.93 24.42 19.28
N LEU A 75 11.19 23.57 18.58
CA LEU A 75 10.88 23.71 17.15
C LEU A 75 9.38 23.91 17.00
N GLU A 76 8.96 24.81 16.10
CA GLU A 76 7.55 25.12 15.86
C GLU A 76 7.26 25.12 14.35
N TRP A 77 6.15 24.50 13.95
CA TRP A 77 5.63 24.50 12.59
C TRP A 77 4.16 24.91 12.57
N ARG A 78 3.72 25.50 11.46
CA ARG A 78 2.33 25.88 11.23
C ARG A 78 1.83 25.14 10.00
N ALA A 79 0.60 24.64 10.07
CA ALA A 79 -0.09 23.98 8.97
C ALA A 79 -1.55 24.37 8.97
N THR A 80 -2.27 24.01 7.90
CA THR A 80 -3.73 24.12 7.85
C THR A 80 -4.36 22.76 7.61
N PHE A 81 -5.59 22.54 8.09
CA PHE A 81 -6.33 21.33 7.78
C PHE A 81 -6.80 21.34 6.33
N GLN A 82 -6.37 20.35 5.55
CA GLN A 82 -6.79 20.15 4.16
C GLN A 82 -7.21 18.70 3.96
N PRO A 83 -8.05 18.41 2.94
CA PRO A 83 -8.32 17.04 2.53
C PRO A 83 -7.01 16.31 2.19
N PHE A 84 -6.76 15.18 2.83
CA PHE A 84 -5.56 14.37 2.65
C PHE A 84 -5.90 12.91 2.32
N GLY A 85 -5.03 12.28 1.51
CA GLY A 85 -5.25 10.93 0.99
C GLY A 85 -6.48 10.82 0.08
N PHE A 86 -6.79 9.60 -0.31
CA PHE A 86 -7.93 9.26 -1.18
C PHE A 86 -9.27 9.32 -0.45
N ALA A 87 -9.27 9.10 0.87
CA ALA A 87 -10.48 9.27 1.70
C ALA A 87 -10.89 10.74 1.88
N ARG A 88 -10.01 11.70 1.52
CA ARG A 88 -10.25 13.15 1.66
C ARG A 88 -10.58 13.60 3.09
N GLU A 89 -10.12 12.84 4.08
CA GLU A 89 -10.23 13.24 5.48
C GLU A 89 -9.38 14.50 5.73
N LEU A 90 -9.86 15.39 6.60
CA LEU A 90 -9.09 16.57 6.96
C LEU A 90 -7.85 16.14 7.77
N ALA A 91 -6.68 16.58 7.32
CA ALA A 91 -5.43 16.45 8.04
C ALA A 91 -4.58 17.71 7.85
N ALA A 92 -3.77 18.02 8.86
CA ALA A 92 -2.69 18.99 8.74
C ALA A 92 -1.38 18.21 8.62
N VAL A 93 -0.71 18.39 7.48
CA VAL A 93 0.53 17.67 7.15
C VAL A 93 1.67 18.67 7.08
N VAL A 94 2.76 18.38 7.79
CA VAL A 94 4.03 19.11 7.68
C VAL A 94 5.07 18.13 7.16
N PRO A 95 5.27 18.07 5.83
CA PRO A 95 6.24 17.19 5.22
C PRO A 95 7.66 17.67 5.53
N LEU A 96 8.56 16.74 5.79
CA LEU A 96 9.98 16.98 6.01
C LEU A 96 10.27 18.07 7.06
N ALA A 97 9.45 18.11 8.11
CA ALA A 97 9.43 19.14 9.13
C ALA A 97 10.74 19.26 9.92
N TRP A 98 11.32 18.13 10.30
CA TRP A 98 12.50 18.07 11.15
C TRP A 98 13.59 17.19 10.54
N ASP A 99 14.57 17.83 9.91
CA ASP A 99 15.77 17.17 9.42
C ASP A 99 16.76 16.98 10.57
N THR A 100 16.87 15.75 11.08
CA THR A 100 17.77 15.42 12.20
C THR A 100 19.22 15.26 11.79
N ARG A 101 19.54 15.41 10.49
CA ARG A 101 20.93 15.41 9.98
C ARG A 101 21.61 16.76 10.21
N VAL A 102 20.81 17.82 10.39
CA VAL A 102 21.29 19.18 10.56
C VAL A 102 20.86 19.73 11.93
N GLY A 103 21.81 20.33 12.66
CA GLY A 103 21.57 20.93 13.97
C GLY A 103 21.61 19.95 15.15
N PRO A 104 21.23 20.40 16.36
CA PRO A 104 21.38 19.65 17.61
C PRO A 104 20.23 18.64 17.81
N ALA A 105 20.19 17.60 16.97
CA ALA A 105 19.30 16.46 17.18
C ALA A 105 20.02 15.38 18.01
N GLU A 106 19.67 15.27 19.28
CA GLU A 106 20.25 14.25 20.17
C GLU A 106 19.30 13.06 20.33
N PRO A 107 19.81 11.83 20.51
CA PRO A 107 18.96 10.70 20.86
C PRO A 107 18.21 10.92 22.16
N GLY A 108 16.93 10.56 22.23
CA GLY A 108 16.08 10.66 23.42
C GLY A 108 14.62 10.95 23.11
N THR A 109 13.86 11.35 24.14
CA THR A 109 12.42 11.61 24.02
C THR A 109 12.14 13.09 23.89
N TYR A 110 11.46 13.47 22.82
CA TYR A 110 10.91 14.79 22.57
C TYR A 110 9.41 14.78 22.84
N ILE A 111 8.85 15.94 23.18
CA ILE A 111 7.40 16.10 23.37
C ILE A 111 6.85 16.96 22.23
N LEU A 112 6.00 16.35 21.40
CA LEU A 112 5.24 17.05 20.38
C LEU A 112 3.91 17.50 20.97
N THR A 113 3.62 18.80 20.90
CA THR A 113 2.37 19.42 21.34
C THR A 113 1.62 19.93 20.13
N VAL A 114 0.35 19.54 20.00
CA VAL A 114 -0.58 20.09 19.00
C VAL A 114 -1.33 21.24 19.65
N ILE A 115 -1.31 22.42 19.02
CA ILE A 115 -1.95 23.63 19.53
C ILE A 115 -2.93 24.11 18.47
N TYR A 116 -4.20 24.22 18.86
CA TYR A 116 -5.30 24.64 17.99
C TYR A 116 -6.09 25.74 18.72
N HIS A 117 -6.33 26.88 18.06
CA HIS A 117 -6.85 28.11 18.67
C HIS A 117 -6.17 28.45 20.01
N ASP A 118 -4.84 28.51 19.99
CA ASP A 118 -3.98 28.82 21.15
C ASP A 118 -4.14 27.87 22.36
N THR A 119 -4.85 26.76 22.18
CA THR A 119 -5.12 25.76 23.21
C THR A 119 -4.40 24.44 22.89
N PRO A 120 -3.58 23.91 23.80
CA PRO A 120 -2.97 22.59 23.64
C PRO A 120 -4.04 21.49 23.59
N GLN A 121 -4.03 20.69 22.52
CA GLN A 121 -4.97 19.58 22.29
C GLN A 121 -4.44 18.24 22.81
N GLY A 122 -3.14 18.17 23.10
CA GLY A 122 -2.47 16.98 23.63
C GLY A 122 -0.95 17.08 23.53
N GLN A 123 -0.29 16.08 24.12
CA GLN A 123 1.15 15.90 24.07
C GLN A 123 1.48 14.45 23.71
N TRP A 124 2.37 14.27 22.74
CA TRP A 124 2.79 12.96 22.23
C TRP A 124 4.31 12.81 22.39
N PRO A 125 4.80 11.73 23.03
CA PRO A 125 6.22 11.45 23.08
C PRO A 125 6.71 11.02 21.70
N VAL A 126 7.83 11.58 21.26
CA VAL A 126 8.54 11.23 20.04
C VAL A 126 9.92 10.72 20.43
N HIS A 127 10.17 9.45 20.21
CA HIS A 127 11.44 8.81 20.56
C HIS A 127 12.39 8.83 19.36
N LEU A 128 13.52 9.53 19.49
CA LEU A 128 14.60 9.54 18.53
C LEU A 128 15.74 8.65 19.03
N ALA A 129 15.98 7.53 18.37
CA ALA A 129 17.06 6.60 18.70
C ALA A 129 18.41 7.08 18.11
N PRO A 130 19.55 6.61 18.66
CA PRO A 130 20.86 6.87 18.08
C PRO A 130 21.01 6.34 16.65
N ALA A 131 21.84 6.99 15.83
CA ALA A 131 22.06 6.63 14.43
C ALA A 131 22.61 5.20 14.29
N GLU A 132 23.42 4.74 15.24
CA GLU A 132 23.99 3.39 15.29
C GLU A 132 22.95 2.28 15.53
N GLN A 133 21.75 2.63 16.01
CA GLN A 133 20.63 1.69 16.16
C GLN A 133 19.80 1.57 14.89
N ARG A 134 20.06 2.38 13.85
CA ARG A 134 19.38 2.28 12.56
C ARG A 134 19.56 0.87 11.99
N PRO A 135 18.50 0.25 11.43
CA PRO A 135 18.61 -1.08 10.86
C PRO A 135 19.74 -1.18 9.83
N TRP A 136 20.60 -2.19 9.98
CA TRP A 136 21.81 -2.32 9.15
C TRP A 136 21.50 -2.49 7.65
N TRP A 137 20.32 -3.00 7.30
CA TRP A 137 19.87 -3.17 5.91
C TRP A 137 19.46 -1.84 5.25
N GLU A 138 19.23 -0.78 6.04
CA GLU A 138 18.95 0.58 5.55
C GLU A 138 20.25 1.37 5.29
N GLN A 139 21.38 0.95 5.88
CA GLN A 139 22.64 1.70 5.76
C GLN A 139 23.15 1.72 4.32
N GLY A 140 23.52 2.89 3.80
CA GLY A 140 24.05 3.05 2.45
C GLY A 140 23.02 2.85 1.32
N VAL A 141 21.73 2.69 1.66
CA VAL A 141 20.63 2.76 0.69
C VAL A 141 20.52 4.21 0.21
N HIS A 142 20.33 4.39 -1.10
CA HIS A 142 20.15 5.70 -1.74
C HIS A 142 19.31 5.53 -3.00
N TRP A 143 18.72 6.63 -3.47
CA TRP A 143 17.98 6.66 -4.72
C TRP A 143 18.88 6.37 -5.91
N ARG A 144 18.38 5.57 -6.85
CA ARG A 144 19.03 5.26 -8.12
C ARG A 144 18.04 5.35 -9.26
N THR A 145 18.40 6.14 -10.25
CA THR A 145 17.65 6.30 -11.50
C THR A 145 18.36 5.57 -12.65
N ARG A 146 17.59 4.96 -13.54
CA ARG A 146 18.03 4.38 -14.80
C ARG A 146 17.08 4.80 -15.91
N ASP A 147 17.61 5.26 -17.03
CA ASP A 147 16.81 5.57 -18.21
C ASP A 147 16.73 4.35 -19.12
N LEU A 148 15.52 3.95 -19.48
CA LEU A 148 15.21 2.92 -20.46
C LEU A 148 14.53 3.56 -21.68
N PRO A 149 14.41 2.84 -22.82
CA PRO A 149 13.68 3.35 -23.97
C PRO A 149 12.23 3.74 -23.66
N CYS A 150 11.49 2.88 -22.94
CA CYS A 150 10.11 3.13 -22.53
C CYS A 150 9.93 4.33 -21.60
N CYS A 151 10.90 4.55 -20.70
CA CYS A 151 10.59 5.14 -19.41
C CYS A 151 11.82 5.33 -18.53
N GLN A 152 11.68 6.15 -17.50
CA GLN A 152 12.66 6.27 -16.42
C GLN A 152 12.30 5.30 -15.29
N VAL A 153 13.28 4.60 -14.75
CA VAL A 153 13.10 3.68 -13.62
C VAL A 153 13.85 4.20 -12.41
N VAL A 154 13.12 4.42 -11.32
CA VAL A 154 13.67 4.85 -10.03
C VAL A 154 13.53 3.70 -9.03
N THR A 155 14.63 3.39 -8.35
CA THR A 155 14.70 2.36 -7.30
C THR A 155 15.54 2.86 -6.14
N LEU A 156 15.45 2.19 -5.00
CA LEU A 156 16.42 2.32 -3.92
C LEU A 156 17.51 1.26 -4.06
N THR A 157 18.78 1.62 -3.92
CA THR A 157 19.87 0.65 -3.95
C THR A 157 19.78 -0.34 -2.79
N ARG A 158 20.41 -1.51 -2.98
CA ARG A 158 20.40 -2.62 -2.02
C ARG A 158 19.00 -3.15 -1.68
N THR A 159 17.96 -2.87 -2.47
CA THR A 159 16.61 -3.42 -2.28
C THR A 159 16.33 -4.64 -3.17
N PRO A 160 15.26 -5.42 -2.90
CA PRO A 160 14.73 -6.41 -3.84
C PRO A 160 14.59 -5.88 -5.26
N ALA A 161 14.03 -4.69 -5.46
CA ALA A 161 13.85 -4.11 -6.80
C ALA A 161 15.19 -3.86 -7.49
N SER A 162 16.18 -3.31 -6.78
CA SER A 162 17.51 -3.09 -7.35
C SER A 162 18.29 -4.39 -7.64
N ARG A 163 18.07 -5.43 -6.82
CA ARG A 163 18.62 -6.78 -6.99
C ARG A 163 18.04 -7.45 -8.22
N ASP A 164 16.72 -7.32 -8.41
CA ASP A 164 15.95 -8.00 -9.45
C ASP A 164 15.70 -7.12 -10.67
N ALA A 165 16.46 -6.03 -10.83
CA ALA A 165 16.35 -5.13 -11.97
C ALA A 165 16.47 -5.86 -13.33
N PHE A 166 17.28 -6.93 -13.38
CA PHE A 166 17.43 -7.77 -14.57
C PHE A 166 16.13 -8.52 -14.96
N LEU A 167 15.18 -8.67 -14.06
CA LEU A 167 13.84 -9.21 -14.31
C LEU A 167 12.82 -8.09 -14.57
N LEU A 168 12.88 -7.02 -13.78
CA LEU A 168 11.90 -5.93 -13.80
C LEU A 168 12.01 -5.05 -15.05
N GLU A 169 13.23 -4.72 -15.49
CA GLU A 169 13.43 -3.83 -16.63
C GLU A 169 12.96 -4.46 -17.96
N PRO A 170 13.25 -5.74 -18.29
CA PRO A 170 12.68 -6.38 -19.47
C PRO A 170 11.16 -6.55 -19.39
N LEU A 171 10.62 -6.85 -18.20
CA LEU A 171 9.17 -6.94 -17.97
C LEU A 171 8.49 -5.60 -18.28
N LEU A 172 9.06 -4.50 -17.83
CA LEU A 172 8.56 -3.15 -18.08
C LEU A 172 8.60 -2.78 -19.55
N GLN A 173 9.71 -3.01 -20.24
CA GLN A 173 9.81 -2.75 -21.69
C GLN A 173 8.83 -3.61 -22.51
N THR A 174 8.65 -4.88 -22.12
CA THR A 174 7.69 -5.78 -22.78
C THR A 174 6.26 -5.33 -22.57
N THR A 175 5.91 -4.91 -21.35
CA THR A 175 4.56 -4.44 -21.01
C THR A 175 4.26 -3.12 -21.72
N TRP A 176 5.23 -2.18 -21.74
CA TRP A 176 5.17 -0.96 -22.53
C TRP A 176 4.88 -1.24 -24.00
N ALA A 177 5.69 -2.08 -24.65
CA ALA A 177 5.53 -2.39 -26.07
C ALA A 177 4.15 -2.98 -26.39
N ARG A 178 3.62 -3.84 -25.52
CA ARG A 178 2.27 -4.40 -25.65
C ARG A 178 1.19 -3.34 -25.53
N LEU A 179 1.29 -2.44 -24.55
CA LEU A 179 0.33 -1.35 -24.38
C LEU A 179 0.42 -0.33 -25.52
N THR A 180 1.62 0.02 -25.98
CA THR A 180 1.81 0.83 -27.19
C THR A 180 1.12 0.22 -28.40
N GLN A 181 1.32 -1.08 -28.63
CA GLN A 181 0.69 -1.78 -29.74
C GLN A 181 -0.85 -1.81 -29.60
N ARG A 182 -1.35 -1.91 -28.38
CA ARG A 182 -2.78 -2.11 -28.10
C ARG A 182 -3.58 -0.82 -28.03
N LEU A 183 -3.00 0.24 -27.46
CA LEU A 183 -3.68 1.50 -27.11
C LEU A 183 -3.18 2.69 -27.93
N GLY A 184 -1.97 2.60 -28.51
CA GLY A 184 -1.33 3.70 -29.21
C GLY A 184 -0.08 4.20 -28.49
N GLN A 185 0.73 4.98 -29.19
CA GLN A 185 1.99 5.52 -28.68
C GLN A 185 1.74 6.87 -27.98
N PRO A 186 2.06 7.00 -26.69
CA PRO A 186 2.03 8.29 -25.99
C PRO A 186 3.26 9.14 -26.35
N ASP A 187 3.11 10.46 -26.22
CA ASP A 187 4.19 11.44 -26.47
C ASP A 187 5.18 11.54 -25.31
N GLU A 188 4.71 11.32 -24.09
CA GLU A 188 5.51 11.36 -22.87
C GLU A 188 5.99 9.95 -22.48
N ARG A 189 6.91 9.89 -21.52
CA ARG A 189 7.39 8.65 -20.91
C ARG A 189 7.19 8.70 -19.41
N PRO A 190 6.72 7.62 -18.76
CA PRO A 190 6.51 7.61 -17.33
C PRO A 190 7.84 7.50 -16.56
N THR A 191 7.79 7.96 -15.31
CA THR A 191 8.74 7.53 -14.28
C THR A 191 8.13 6.39 -13.47
N VAL A 192 8.78 5.23 -13.45
CA VAL A 192 8.36 4.05 -12.70
C VAL A 192 9.22 3.89 -11.45
N VAL A 193 8.60 3.99 -10.28
CA VAL A 193 9.26 3.97 -8.98
C VAL A 193 8.99 2.64 -8.28
N TRP A 194 10.03 1.83 -8.07
CA TRP A 194 9.92 0.59 -7.29
C TRP A 194 10.41 0.80 -5.86
N VAL A 195 9.54 0.53 -4.88
CA VAL A 195 9.82 0.74 -3.45
C VAL A 195 9.73 -0.57 -2.66
N PRO A 196 10.59 -0.80 -1.65
CA PRO A 196 10.62 -2.03 -0.87
C PRO A 196 9.60 -2.04 0.29
N ARG A 197 8.50 -1.31 0.13
CA ARG A 197 7.43 -1.18 1.11
C ARG A 197 6.10 -1.38 0.41
N LEU A 198 5.17 -2.07 1.07
CA LEU A 198 3.80 -2.10 0.60
C LEU A 198 3.17 -0.72 0.84
N LEU A 199 2.81 -0.04 -0.24
CA LEU A 199 2.01 1.19 -0.20
C LEU A 199 0.62 0.88 -0.74
N GLY A 200 -0.40 1.16 0.07
CA GLY A 200 -1.77 0.79 -0.23
C GLY A 200 -1.93 -0.69 -0.51
N GLN A 201 -2.40 -1.03 -1.72
CA GLN A 201 -2.61 -2.42 -2.13
C GLN A 201 -1.59 -2.92 -3.15
N GLY A 202 -0.52 -2.15 -3.39
CA GLY A 202 0.58 -2.57 -4.23
C GLY A 202 1.06 -1.48 -5.18
N GLY A 203 0.14 -0.70 -5.77
CA GLY A 203 0.47 0.24 -6.84
C GLY A 203 -0.34 1.54 -6.78
N PHE A 204 0.22 2.59 -7.37
CA PHE A 204 -0.48 3.84 -7.67
C PHE A 204 0.05 4.48 -8.96
N ALA A 205 -0.82 4.71 -9.93
CA ALA A 205 -0.56 5.56 -11.07
C ALA A 205 -0.89 7.03 -10.74
N LEU A 206 0.15 7.83 -10.49
CA LEU A 206 0.06 9.28 -10.43
C LEU A 206 0.45 9.86 -11.79
N ARG A 207 -0.02 11.06 -12.11
CA ARG A 207 0.10 11.68 -13.45
C ARG A 207 1.46 11.50 -14.13
N ALA A 208 2.56 11.69 -13.41
CA ALA A 208 3.92 11.53 -13.94
C ALA A 208 4.66 10.27 -13.43
N ASN A 209 4.19 9.68 -12.33
CA ASN A 209 4.94 8.67 -11.58
C ASN A 209 4.06 7.45 -11.29
N LEU A 210 4.55 6.25 -11.61
CA LEU A 210 3.94 4.99 -11.20
C LEU A 210 4.69 4.48 -9.98
N TRP A 211 4.03 4.42 -8.83
CA TRP A 211 4.60 3.88 -7.61
C TRP A 211 4.22 2.41 -7.48
N LEU A 212 5.20 1.53 -7.39
CA LEU A 212 5.01 0.08 -7.33
C LEU A 212 5.76 -0.51 -6.13
N SER A 213 5.03 -1.26 -5.32
CA SER A 213 5.58 -2.02 -4.21
C SER A 213 6.27 -3.28 -4.73
N TYR A 214 7.55 -3.46 -4.42
CA TYR A 214 8.31 -4.68 -4.75
C TYR A 214 9.18 -5.12 -3.59
N LEU A 215 8.73 -6.15 -2.89
CA LEU A 215 9.29 -6.58 -1.61
C LEU A 215 9.27 -8.10 -1.48
N ASP A 216 10.29 -8.63 -0.78
CA ASP A 216 10.36 -10.07 -0.47
C ASP A 216 9.22 -10.53 0.46
N GLN A 217 8.69 -9.59 1.26
CA GLN A 217 7.62 -9.77 2.25
C GLN A 217 6.23 -9.36 1.74
N ASP A 218 5.90 -9.51 0.46
CA ASP A 218 4.63 -9.01 -0.06
C ASP A 218 3.42 -9.73 0.59
N PRO A 219 2.62 -9.05 1.44
CA PRO A 219 1.47 -9.66 2.07
C PRO A 219 0.24 -9.64 1.16
N THR A 220 0.27 -8.97 -0.01
CA THR A 220 -0.87 -8.92 -0.94
C THR A 220 -1.00 -10.20 -1.75
N GLY A 221 0.11 -10.88 -2.02
CA GLY A 221 0.07 -12.05 -2.86
C GLY A 221 0.16 -11.74 -4.36
N SER A 222 0.58 -10.54 -4.75
CA SER A 222 0.34 -9.99 -6.10
C SER A 222 1.47 -10.25 -7.08
N ASP A 223 1.14 -10.73 -8.27
CA ASP A 223 2.05 -10.87 -9.40
C ASP A 223 2.54 -9.48 -9.86
N PRO A 224 3.85 -9.16 -9.77
CA PRO A 224 4.39 -7.86 -10.16
C PRO A 224 4.15 -7.54 -11.64
N ALA A 225 4.01 -8.55 -12.50
CA ALA A 225 3.70 -8.34 -13.91
C ALA A 225 2.25 -7.87 -14.12
N VAL A 226 1.31 -8.40 -13.34
CA VAL A 226 -0.10 -7.99 -13.40
C VAL A 226 -0.26 -6.60 -12.83
N LEU A 227 0.31 -6.34 -11.66
CA LEU A 227 0.28 -5.04 -11.01
C LEU A 227 0.93 -3.95 -11.88
N LEU A 228 2.10 -4.22 -12.46
CA LEU A 228 2.74 -3.29 -13.39
C LEU A 228 1.87 -3.01 -14.61
N HIS A 229 1.28 -4.05 -15.21
CA HIS A 229 0.39 -3.86 -16.36
C HIS A 229 -0.81 -3.01 -15.98
N HIS A 230 -1.45 -3.29 -14.84
CA HIS A 230 -2.58 -2.51 -14.33
C HIS A 230 -2.24 -1.03 -14.17
N GLU A 231 -1.19 -0.70 -13.41
CA GLU A 231 -0.81 0.71 -13.19
C GLU A 231 -0.30 1.40 -14.46
N LEU A 232 0.36 0.66 -15.36
CA LEU A 232 0.81 1.21 -16.63
C LEU A 232 -0.37 1.46 -17.58
N THR A 233 -1.44 0.67 -17.51
CA THR A 233 -2.68 0.96 -18.24
C THR A 233 -3.28 2.29 -17.80
N HIS A 234 -3.35 2.58 -16.50
CA HIS A 234 -3.82 3.87 -15.99
C HIS A 234 -2.98 5.03 -16.52
N TRP A 235 -1.65 4.87 -16.54
CA TRP A 235 -0.78 5.92 -17.07
C TRP A 235 -0.97 6.14 -18.58
N PHE A 236 -1.05 5.06 -19.38
CA PHE A 236 -1.34 5.15 -20.82
C PHE A 236 -2.68 5.82 -21.08
N ASP A 237 -3.68 5.46 -20.29
CA ASP A 237 -5.02 5.99 -20.42
C ASP A 237 -5.06 7.50 -20.17
N HIS A 238 -4.37 7.98 -19.13
CA HIS A 238 -4.23 9.42 -18.86
C HIS A 238 -3.39 10.15 -19.92
N ALA A 239 -2.35 9.49 -20.45
CA ALA A 239 -1.47 10.08 -21.46
C ALA A 239 -2.15 10.24 -22.82
N LEU A 240 -3.06 9.32 -23.17
CA LEU A 240 -3.71 9.28 -24.49
C LEU A 240 -5.09 9.96 -24.49
N HIS A 241 -5.76 10.03 -23.34
CA HIS A 241 -7.15 10.47 -23.27
C HIS A 241 -7.40 11.44 -22.10
N PRO A 242 -8.36 12.37 -22.25
CA PRO A 242 -8.79 13.21 -21.13
C PRO A 242 -9.48 12.37 -20.03
N ALA A 243 -9.34 12.81 -18.77
CA ALA A 243 -9.88 12.16 -17.58
C ALA A 243 -11.38 12.46 -17.37
N THR A 244 -12.24 11.95 -18.25
CA THR A 244 -13.70 12.17 -18.17
C THR A 244 -14.53 10.93 -17.84
N ARG A 245 -13.92 9.75 -17.86
CA ARG A 245 -14.63 8.47 -17.72
C ARG A 245 -14.97 8.17 -16.26
N PRO A 246 -16.14 7.57 -15.97
CA PRO A 246 -16.47 7.07 -14.64
C PRO A 246 -15.39 6.11 -14.14
N SER A 247 -15.10 6.14 -12.84
CA SER A 247 -14.02 5.32 -12.27
C SER A 247 -14.24 3.81 -12.45
N MET A 248 -15.50 3.35 -12.48
CA MET A 248 -15.83 1.96 -12.84
C MET A 248 -15.26 1.55 -14.20
N LEU A 249 -15.30 2.44 -15.20
CA LEU A 249 -14.74 2.14 -16.52
C LEU A 249 -13.22 2.14 -16.49
N VAL A 250 -12.62 3.13 -15.83
CA VAL A 250 -11.14 3.27 -15.75
C VAL A 250 -10.52 2.05 -15.08
N GLU A 251 -11.05 1.65 -13.93
CA GLU A 251 -10.54 0.52 -13.17
C GLU A 251 -10.87 -0.82 -13.83
N GLY A 252 -12.09 -0.97 -14.36
CA GLY A 252 -12.46 -2.16 -15.14
C GLY A 252 -11.58 -2.36 -16.38
N TRP A 253 -11.21 -1.28 -17.07
CA TRP A 253 -10.33 -1.32 -18.23
C TRP A 253 -8.92 -1.80 -17.86
N ALA A 254 -8.37 -1.27 -16.78
CA ALA A 254 -7.08 -1.69 -16.25
C ALA A 254 -7.08 -3.16 -15.85
N VAL A 255 -8.08 -3.63 -15.10
CA VAL A 255 -8.23 -5.05 -14.72
C VAL A 255 -8.38 -5.95 -15.94
N TYR A 256 -9.17 -5.55 -16.94
CA TYR A 256 -9.37 -6.32 -18.16
C TYR A 256 -8.06 -6.50 -18.95
N LEU A 257 -7.33 -5.41 -19.21
CA LEU A 257 -6.09 -5.45 -19.99
C LEU A 257 -4.95 -6.18 -19.27
N SER A 258 -4.87 -6.02 -17.95
CA SER A 258 -3.90 -6.74 -17.11
C SER A 258 -4.28 -8.20 -16.84
N HIS A 259 -5.49 -8.61 -17.24
CA HIS A 259 -6.08 -9.93 -17.00
C HIS A 259 -6.23 -10.28 -15.51
N GLY A 260 -6.55 -9.29 -14.68
CA GLY A 260 -6.74 -9.43 -13.25
C GLY A 260 -6.17 -8.25 -12.47
N HIS A 261 -6.53 -8.12 -11.20
CA HIS A 261 -6.13 -6.95 -10.42
C HIS A 261 -4.80 -7.17 -9.67
N TYR A 262 -4.67 -8.31 -8.99
CA TYR A 262 -3.46 -8.66 -8.21
C TYR A 262 -2.67 -9.79 -8.83
N HIS A 263 -3.35 -10.69 -9.54
CA HIS A 263 -2.76 -11.82 -10.24
C HIS A 263 -3.61 -12.10 -11.47
N ARG A 264 -3.15 -13.01 -12.34
CA ARG A 264 -3.93 -13.38 -13.51
C ARG A 264 -5.14 -14.20 -13.09
N GLU A 265 -6.30 -13.83 -13.61
CA GLU A 265 -7.59 -14.31 -13.13
C GLU A 265 -8.53 -14.59 -14.31
N PRO A 266 -9.29 -15.71 -14.31
CA PRO A 266 -10.39 -15.89 -15.25
C PRO A 266 -11.57 -15.01 -14.82
N LEU A 267 -11.57 -13.77 -15.29
CA LEU A 267 -12.45 -12.69 -14.80
C LEU A 267 -13.93 -13.08 -14.77
N LEU A 268 -14.47 -13.65 -15.85
CA LEU A 268 -15.89 -14.03 -15.91
C LEU A 268 -16.25 -15.18 -14.96
N ASP A 269 -15.37 -16.18 -14.83
CA ASP A 269 -15.62 -17.34 -13.96
C ASP A 269 -15.55 -16.94 -12.48
N ARG A 270 -14.59 -16.07 -12.12
CA ARG A 270 -14.47 -15.51 -10.77
C ARG A 270 -15.60 -14.53 -10.46
N ALA A 271 -15.99 -13.66 -11.39
CA ALA A 271 -17.12 -12.76 -11.19
C ALA A 271 -18.45 -13.52 -11.06
N ALA A 272 -18.60 -14.67 -11.73
CA ALA A 272 -19.77 -15.51 -11.56
C ALA A 272 -19.90 -16.07 -10.13
N ALA A 273 -18.80 -16.21 -9.39
CA ALA A 273 -18.82 -16.60 -7.98
C ALA A 273 -19.37 -15.51 -7.04
N LEU A 274 -19.43 -14.24 -7.48
CA LEU A 274 -20.04 -13.15 -6.71
C LEU A 274 -21.55 -13.37 -6.49
N LEU A 275 -22.23 -14.03 -7.42
CA LEU A 275 -23.67 -14.30 -7.35
C LEU A 275 -24.05 -15.22 -6.17
N PRO A 276 -23.52 -16.46 -6.03
CA PRO A 276 -23.82 -17.32 -4.90
C PRO A 276 -23.27 -16.79 -3.56
N LEU A 277 -22.24 -15.94 -3.59
CA LEU A 277 -21.72 -15.24 -2.40
C LEU A 277 -22.61 -14.06 -1.97
N GLY A 278 -23.58 -13.64 -2.80
CA GLY A 278 -24.40 -12.45 -2.54
C GLY A 278 -23.61 -11.14 -2.59
N LEU A 279 -22.48 -11.13 -3.32
CA LEU A 279 -21.56 -9.99 -3.40
C LEU A 279 -21.72 -9.17 -4.69
N TYR A 280 -22.44 -9.67 -5.70
CA TYR A 280 -22.65 -8.93 -6.96
C TYR A 280 -23.29 -7.55 -6.73
N ILE A 281 -22.75 -6.52 -7.36
CA ILE A 281 -23.20 -5.13 -7.20
C ILE A 281 -23.88 -4.68 -8.50
N PRO A 282 -25.21 -4.49 -8.54
CA PRO A 282 -25.90 -4.04 -9.76
C PRO A 282 -25.19 -2.88 -10.44
N LEU A 283 -24.96 -2.96 -11.77
CA LEU A 283 -24.14 -1.95 -12.47
C LEU A 283 -24.61 -0.50 -12.27
N PRO A 284 -25.92 -0.18 -12.22
CA PRO A 284 -26.38 1.17 -11.87
C PRO A 284 -25.93 1.66 -10.49
N ARG A 285 -25.67 0.74 -9.56
CA ARG A 285 -25.11 1.05 -8.24
C ARG A 285 -23.59 1.06 -8.27
N LEU A 286 -22.95 0.12 -8.98
CA LEU A 286 -21.50 -0.01 -9.04
C LEU A 286 -20.84 1.24 -9.65
N VAL A 287 -21.45 1.80 -10.70
CA VAL A 287 -20.94 3.00 -11.37
C VAL A 287 -20.93 4.22 -10.45
N GLU A 288 -21.89 4.32 -9.53
CA GLU A 288 -22.00 5.45 -8.61
C GLU A 288 -21.05 5.28 -7.44
N GLY A 289 -20.10 6.21 -7.31
CA GLY A 289 -19.17 6.22 -6.17
C GLY A 289 -18.33 4.95 -6.10
N PHE A 290 -17.80 4.49 -7.24
CA PHE A 290 -17.07 3.22 -7.41
C PHE A 290 -16.15 2.84 -6.22
N TYR A 291 -15.32 3.78 -5.76
CA TYR A 291 -14.35 3.56 -4.66
C TYR A 291 -14.97 3.40 -3.26
N THR A 292 -16.29 3.58 -3.12
CA THR A 292 -17.02 3.38 -1.86
C THR A 292 -17.55 1.96 -1.70
N HIS A 293 -17.54 1.17 -2.78
CA HIS A 293 -17.91 -0.25 -2.73
C HIS A 293 -16.76 -1.11 -2.21
N GLN A 294 -17.05 -2.38 -1.92
CA GLN A 294 -16.02 -3.35 -1.56
C GLN A 294 -15.04 -3.49 -2.74
N HIS A 295 -13.78 -3.13 -2.51
CA HIS A 295 -12.80 -2.88 -3.56
C HIS A 295 -12.52 -4.10 -4.44
N GLU A 296 -12.22 -5.27 -3.85
CA GLU A 296 -11.92 -6.49 -4.61
C GLU A 296 -13.10 -6.94 -5.48
N VAL A 297 -14.32 -6.84 -4.95
CA VAL A 297 -15.57 -7.14 -5.67
C VAL A 297 -15.78 -6.16 -6.82
N ALA A 298 -15.69 -4.86 -6.55
CA ALA A 298 -15.93 -3.81 -7.54
C ALA A 298 -14.96 -3.90 -8.73
N TYR A 299 -13.67 -4.14 -8.46
CA TYR A 299 -12.63 -4.27 -9.50
C TYR A 299 -12.80 -5.56 -10.31
N LEU A 300 -13.06 -6.70 -9.65
CA LEU A 300 -13.32 -7.97 -10.33
C LEU A 300 -14.55 -7.87 -11.23
N GLU A 301 -15.64 -7.30 -10.72
CA GLU A 301 -16.89 -7.15 -11.47
C GLU A 301 -16.73 -6.20 -12.66
N ALA A 302 -16.06 -5.06 -12.47
CA ALA A 302 -15.80 -4.11 -13.55
C ALA A 302 -14.87 -4.69 -14.64
N GLY A 303 -13.83 -5.43 -14.26
CA GLY A 303 -12.96 -6.11 -15.23
C GLY A 303 -13.69 -7.22 -15.99
N ALA A 304 -14.51 -8.00 -15.29
CA ALA A 304 -15.35 -9.03 -15.90
C ALA A 304 -16.42 -8.44 -16.83
N LEU A 305 -16.95 -7.26 -16.51
CA LEU A 305 -17.85 -6.54 -17.40
C LEU A 305 -17.16 -6.24 -18.74
N PHE A 306 -15.94 -5.71 -18.76
CA PHE A 306 -15.20 -5.50 -20.01
C PHE A 306 -14.95 -6.80 -20.77
N SER A 307 -14.61 -7.89 -20.07
CA SER A 307 -14.49 -9.21 -20.70
C SER A 307 -15.79 -9.63 -21.40
N TYR A 308 -16.93 -9.46 -20.74
CA TYR A 308 -18.24 -9.74 -21.31
C TYR A 308 -18.57 -8.82 -22.50
N MET A 309 -18.28 -7.51 -22.38
CA MET A 309 -18.51 -6.55 -23.46
C MET A 309 -17.68 -6.90 -24.69
N VAL A 310 -16.41 -7.28 -24.52
CA VAL A 310 -15.53 -7.66 -25.63
C VAL A 310 -15.98 -8.98 -26.26
N ASP A 311 -16.38 -9.97 -25.47
CA ASP A 311 -16.94 -11.23 -25.99
C ASP A 311 -18.20 -10.98 -26.83
N ARG A 312 -19.02 -9.99 -26.43
CA ARG A 312 -20.31 -9.69 -27.09
C ARG A 312 -20.18 -8.81 -28.32
N TRP A 313 -19.38 -7.75 -28.25
CA TRP A 313 -19.32 -6.69 -29.28
C TRP A 313 -17.97 -6.61 -30.02
N GLY A 314 -16.97 -7.38 -29.58
CA GLY A 314 -15.62 -7.33 -30.12
C GLY A 314 -14.81 -6.17 -29.57
N TRP A 315 -13.48 -6.33 -29.63
CA TRP A 315 -12.54 -5.35 -29.09
C TRP A 315 -12.70 -3.96 -29.71
N ASP A 316 -12.80 -3.84 -31.03
CA ASP A 316 -12.80 -2.54 -31.71
C ASP A 316 -13.99 -1.66 -31.31
N ALA A 317 -15.16 -2.27 -31.10
CA ALA A 317 -16.36 -1.56 -30.68
C ALA A 317 -16.24 -1.08 -29.22
N VAL A 318 -15.75 -1.95 -28.32
CA VAL A 318 -15.56 -1.63 -26.90
C VAL A 318 -14.45 -0.59 -26.70
N HIS A 319 -13.33 -0.74 -27.40
CA HIS A 319 -12.24 0.24 -27.38
C HIS A 319 -12.75 1.61 -27.87
N ARG A 320 -13.49 1.66 -28.98
CA ARG A 320 -14.09 2.90 -29.49
C ARG A 320 -15.04 3.53 -28.47
N PHE A 321 -15.93 2.74 -27.88
CA PHE A 321 -16.84 3.19 -26.82
C PHE A 321 -16.06 3.81 -25.65
N TYR A 322 -14.98 3.15 -25.21
CA TYR A 322 -14.16 3.62 -24.10
C TYR A 322 -13.48 4.94 -24.42
N VAL A 323 -12.75 5.04 -25.54
CA VAL A 323 -11.96 6.25 -25.86
C VAL A 323 -12.82 7.43 -26.31
N GLN A 324 -14.02 7.19 -26.84
CA GLN A 324 -14.98 8.22 -27.25
C GLN A 324 -16.00 8.55 -26.17
N PHE A 325 -15.82 8.08 -24.93
CA PHE A 325 -16.79 8.30 -23.86
C PHE A 325 -17.10 9.80 -23.72
N PRO A 326 -18.39 10.20 -23.68
CA PRO A 326 -18.77 11.61 -23.73
C PRO A 326 -18.09 12.45 -22.66
N GLN A 327 -17.56 13.60 -23.10
CA GLN A 327 -17.02 14.60 -22.20
C GLN A 327 -18.11 15.08 -21.24
N GLY A 328 -17.78 15.08 -19.95
CA GLY A 328 -18.60 15.63 -18.90
C GLY A 328 -17.68 15.95 -17.71
N THR A 329 -18.11 16.86 -16.83
CA THR A 329 -17.43 17.07 -15.56
C THR A 329 -17.43 15.75 -14.79
N SER A 330 -16.30 15.07 -14.75
CA SER A 330 -16.13 13.92 -13.87
C SER A 330 -16.22 14.41 -12.43
N THR A 331 -17.04 13.78 -11.60
CA THR A 331 -17.10 14.08 -10.16
C THR A 331 -15.94 13.42 -9.40
N THR A 332 -15.14 12.59 -10.08
CA THR A 332 -14.07 11.81 -9.45
C THR A 332 -12.78 12.62 -9.30
N ALA A 333 -12.70 13.29 -8.14
CA ALA A 333 -11.61 14.11 -7.62
C ALA A 333 -10.24 13.40 -7.48
N LEU A 334 -10.11 12.11 -7.80
CA LEU A 334 -8.85 11.37 -7.64
C LEU A 334 -7.78 11.84 -8.65
N HIS A 335 -8.17 12.15 -9.90
CA HIS A 335 -7.23 12.62 -10.92
C HIS A 335 -6.88 14.11 -10.80
N ASP A 336 -7.78 14.94 -10.26
CA ASP A 336 -7.55 16.37 -10.04
C ASP A 336 -6.72 16.67 -8.78
N GLN A 337 -6.59 15.71 -7.86
CA GLN A 337 -5.95 15.90 -6.55
C GLN A 337 -4.45 16.21 -6.64
N HIS A 338 -3.72 15.69 -7.65
CA HIS A 338 -2.28 15.96 -7.76
C HIS A 338 -1.98 17.42 -8.11
N ARG A 339 -2.94 18.14 -8.70
CA ARG A 339 -2.83 19.58 -8.93
C ARG A 339 -2.90 20.34 -7.59
N ALA A 340 -3.84 19.96 -6.71
CA ALA A 340 -4.05 20.59 -5.42
C ALA A 340 -2.98 20.24 -4.36
N SER A 341 -2.41 19.03 -4.38
CA SER A 341 -1.35 18.62 -3.45
C SER A 341 -0.02 19.33 -3.72
N LYS A 342 0.27 19.68 -4.98
CA LYS A 342 1.46 20.48 -5.33
C LYS A 342 1.33 21.92 -4.85
N ASP A 343 0.12 22.49 -4.95
CA ASP A 343 -0.19 23.85 -4.47
C ASP A 343 -0.29 23.93 -2.94
N ALA A 344 -0.66 22.83 -2.26
CA ALA A 344 -0.70 22.77 -0.79
C ALA A 344 0.68 22.55 -0.13
N LEU A 345 1.66 22.01 -0.88
CA LEU A 345 3.03 21.81 -0.38
C LEU A 345 3.92 23.07 -0.50
N VAL A 346 3.51 24.04 -1.30
CA VAL A 346 4.16 25.34 -1.37
C VAL A 346 3.48 26.24 -0.34
N LEU A 347 3.96 26.27 0.92
CA LEU A 347 3.92 27.46 1.79
C LEU A 347 4.72 27.24 3.10
N THR A 348 5.81 28.00 3.22
CA THR A 348 6.53 28.44 4.44
C THR A 348 7.16 27.40 5.38
N GLY A 349 8.34 26.91 5.00
CA GLY A 349 9.28 26.21 5.90
C GLY A 349 10.64 26.90 5.95
N GLY A 350 10.71 28.10 6.51
CA GLY A 350 11.95 28.78 6.85
C GLY A 350 11.88 29.37 8.27
N PRO A 351 12.99 29.47 9.01
CA PRO A 351 13.01 30.21 10.27
C PRO A 351 12.49 31.62 10.02
N VAL A 352 11.57 32.07 10.86
CA VAL A 352 10.89 33.34 10.70
C VAL A 352 11.88 34.47 10.96
N ASP A 353 12.46 35.00 9.89
CA ASP A 353 12.98 36.36 9.85
C ASP A 353 12.65 37.01 8.49
N GLY A 354 11.72 37.96 8.56
CA GLY A 354 11.46 39.05 7.61
C GLY A 354 11.37 38.71 6.12
N LEU A 355 10.16 38.50 5.58
CA LEU A 355 9.86 38.97 4.22
C LEU A 355 8.37 39.26 3.98
N ARG A 356 8.19 40.23 3.08
CA ARG A 356 7.06 41.15 2.87
C ARG A 356 5.86 40.47 2.18
N ARG A 357 4.65 40.88 2.58
CA ARG A 357 3.36 40.46 1.99
C ARG A 357 3.21 41.03 0.58
N ASP A 358 2.90 40.17 -0.39
CA ASP A 358 2.07 40.48 -1.56
C ASP A 358 1.43 39.16 -2.06
N THR A 359 0.20 38.90 -1.62
CA THR A 359 -0.71 37.87 -2.19
C THR A 359 -2.01 38.57 -2.60
N PRO A 360 -2.55 38.30 -3.80
CA PRO A 360 -3.78 38.93 -4.26
C PRO A 360 -4.99 38.47 -3.45
N ALA A 361 -5.95 39.38 -3.27
CA ALA A 361 -7.14 39.22 -2.44
C ALA A 361 -8.13 38.19 -3.01
N ALA A 362 -8.84 37.52 -2.10
CA ALA A 362 -9.82 36.46 -2.36
C ALA A 362 -11.16 36.93 -2.99
N SER A 363 -11.20 38.04 -3.72
CA SER A 363 -12.44 38.67 -4.21
C SER A 363 -12.79 38.46 -5.69
N ASP A 364 -12.04 37.63 -6.43
CA ASP A 364 -12.28 37.39 -7.87
C ASP A 364 -13.18 36.17 -8.18
N TRP A 365 -13.79 35.55 -7.17
CA TRP A 365 -14.81 34.52 -7.40
C TRP A 365 -16.17 35.19 -7.66
N GLY A 366 -16.49 35.37 -8.94
CA GLY A 366 -17.80 35.81 -9.41
C GLY A 366 -18.95 34.95 -8.89
N PRO A 367 -20.22 35.41 -9.02
CA PRO A 367 -21.36 34.80 -8.36
C PRO A 367 -21.57 33.35 -8.80
N LEU A 368 -21.96 32.51 -7.83
CA LEU A 368 -22.43 31.13 -8.03
C LEU A 368 -23.46 31.09 -9.16
N VAL A 369 -23.02 30.62 -10.32
CA VAL A 369 -23.93 30.18 -11.37
C VAL A 369 -24.68 28.98 -10.82
N VAL A 370 -26.01 29.04 -10.84
CA VAL A 370 -26.88 27.89 -10.62
C VAL A 370 -26.58 26.89 -11.73
N VAL A 371 -25.67 25.95 -11.46
CA VAL A 371 -25.33 24.87 -12.38
C VAL A 371 -26.55 23.97 -12.48
N ALA A 372 -27.03 23.72 -13.71
CA ALA A 372 -27.99 22.65 -13.97
C ALA A 372 -27.54 21.37 -13.27
N GLN A 373 -28.45 20.58 -12.70
CA GLN A 373 -28.11 19.34 -12.00
C GLN A 373 -27.14 18.52 -12.84
N ALA A 374 -25.89 18.39 -12.36
CA ALA A 374 -24.89 17.60 -13.05
C ALA A 374 -25.43 16.16 -13.15
N ARG A 375 -25.42 15.60 -14.36
CA ARG A 375 -25.83 14.21 -14.56
C ARG A 375 -24.99 13.29 -13.68
N THR A 376 -25.60 12.24 -13.15
CA THR A 376 -24.86 11.23 -12.37
C THR A 376 -23.91 10.44 -13.28
N GLU A 377 -22.95 9.71 -12.71
CA GLU A 377 -22.04 8.88 -13.51
C GLU A 377 -22.81 7.80 -14.27
N GLY A 378 -23.86 7.23 -13.66
CA GLY A 378 -24.76 6.27 -14.28
C GLY A 378 -25.55 6.84 -15.45
N GLU A 379 -26.12 8.05 -15.34
CA GLU A 379 -26.83 8.69 -16.44
C GLU A 379 -25.92 8.96 -17.65
N ARG A 380 -24.66 9.33 -17.40
CA ARG A 380 -23.66 9.52 -18.46
C ARG A 380 -23.30 8.20 -19.14
N LEU A 381 -23.11 7.15 -18.35
CA LEU A 381 -22.82 5.81 -18.86
C LEU A 381 -24.00 5.26 -19.68
N ASP A 382 -25.22 5.43 -19.20
CA ASP A 382 -26.43 4.99 -19.88
C ASP A 382 -26.56 5.58 -21.29
N VAL A 383 -26.41 6.91 -21.42
CA VAL A 383 -26.42 7.60 -22.72
C VAL A 383 -25.30 7.08 -23.63
N ALA A 384 -24.10 6.86 -23.10
CA ALA A 384 -22.98 6.35 -23.88
C ALA A 384 -23.23 4.92 -24.38
N LEU A 385 -23.82 4.06 -23.55
CA LEU A 385 -24.18 2.68 -23.92
C LEU A 385 -25.26 2.64 -25.00
N GLN A 386 -26.29 3.48 -24.89
CA GLN A 386 -27.35 3.56 -25.90
C GLN A 386 -26.80 3.99 -27.25
N GLN A 387 -25.89 4.98 -27.27
CA GLN A 387 -25.27 5.47 -28.49
C GLN A 387 -24.33 4.45 -29.14
N ALA A 388 -23.54 3.72 -28.34
CA ALA A 388 -22.53 2.79 -28.86
C ALA A 388 -23.09 1.40 -29.21
N PHE A 389 -24.05 0.91 -28.42
CA PHE A 389 -24.49 -0.49 -28.47
C PHE A 389 -26.01 -0.67 -28.54
N GLY A 390 -26.80 0.41 -28.46
CA GLY A 390 -28.26 0.35 -28.49
C GLY A 390 -28.87 -0.31 -27.24
N VAL A 391 -28.15 -0.36 -26.12
CA VAL A 391 -28.63 -0.89 -24.83
C VAL A 391 -28.51 0.17 -23.75
N ASP A 392 -29.42 0.16 -22.79
CA ASP A 392 -29.32 0.96 -21.57
C ASP A 392 -28.54 0.19 -20.49
N LEU A 393 -28.16 0.89 -19.40
CA LEU A 393 -27.35 0.34 -18.32
C LEU A 393 -28.08 -0.78 -17.56
N ALA A 394 -29.40 -0.67 -17.41
CA ALA A 394 -30.22 -1.68 -16.75
C ALA A 394 -30.28 -2.99 -17.55
N THR A 395 -30.41 -2.89 -18.87
CA THR A 395 -30.39 -4.02 -19.81
C THR A 395 -29.01 -4.66 -19.84
N LEU A 396 -27.93 -3.86 -19.88
CA LEU A 396 -26.57 -4.37 -19.77
C LEU A 396 -26.35 -5.18 -18.48
N ASP A 397 -26.82 -4.66 -17.33
CA ASP A 397 -26.74 -5.33 -16.03
C ASP A 397 -27.56 -6.63 -15.98
N GLN A 398 -28.74 -6.67 -16.60
CA GLN A 398 -29.53 -7.90 -16.70
C GLN A 398 -28.84 -8.97 -17.55
N ASP A 399 -28.37 -8.58 -18.73
CA ASP A 399 -27.69 -9.47 -19.67
C ASP A 399 -26.37 -9.99 -19.09
N PHE A 400 -25.58 -9.11 -18.45
CA PHE A 400 -24.33 -9.50 -17.80
C PHE A 400 -24.59 -10.49 -16.66
N ARG A 401 -25.56 -10.24 -15.79
CA ARG A 401 -25.97 -11.19 -14.74
C ARG A 401 -26.42 -12.52 -15.32
N ALA A 402 -27.15 -12.53 -16.43
CA ALA A 402 -27.56 -13.76 -17.10
C ALA A 402 -26.34 -14.54 -17.62
N ALA A 403 -25.36 -13.84 -18.21
CA ALA A 403 -24.11 -14.44 -18.67
C ALA A 403 -23.25 -14.99 -17.51
N LEU A 404 -23.25 -14.35 -16.35
CA LEU A 404 -22.60 -14.86 -15.14
C LEU A 404 -23.34 -16.09 -14.59
N ARG A 405 -24.68 -16.09 -14.55
CA ARG A 405 -25.48 -17.26 -14.12
C ARG A 405 -25.27 -18.47 -15.03
N ALA A 406 -25.09 -18.26 -16.32
CA ALA A 406 -24.79 -19.33 -17.26
C ALA A 406 -23.46 -20.04 -16.95
N ARG A 407 -22.54 -19.39 -16.22
CA ARG A 407 -21.24 -19.92 -15.76
C ARG A 407 -21.26 -20.45 -14.33
N ALA A 408 -22.45 -20.68 -13.76
CA ALA A 408 -22.58 -21.07 -12.35
C ALA A 408 -21.88 -22.39 -12.00
N GLN A 409 -21.68 -23.29 -12.97
CA GLN A 409 -21.00 -24.56 -12.73
C GLN A 409 -19.49 -24.36 -12.57
N GLU A 410 -18.87 -23.59 -13.45
CA GLU A 410 -17.46 -23.20 -13.43
C GLU A 410 -17.15 -22.34 -12.19
N ALA A 411 -18.07 -21.43 -11.85
CA ALA A 411 -17.98 -20.54 -10.70
C ALA A 411 -17.78 -21.28 -9.37
N ARG A 412 -18.27 -22.53 -9.23
CA ARG A 412 -18.15 -23.31 -7.98
C ARG A 412 -16.71 -23.50 -7.53
N LEU A 413 -15.76 -23.56 -8.46
CA LEU A 413 -14.33 -23.68 -8.16
C LEU A 413 -13.73 -22.39 -7.58
N TRP A 414 -14.40 -21.25 -7.81
CA TRP A 414 -13.92 -19.92 -7.47
C TRP A 414 -14.58 -19.31 -6.23
N ILE A 415 -15.66 -19.90 -5.70
CA ILE A 415 -16.38 -19.37 -4.53
C ILE A 415 -15.45 -19.18 -3.33
N ALA A 416 -14.67 -20.21 -2.99
CA ALA A 416 -13.74 -20.14 -1.85
C ALA A 416 -12.59 -19.16 -2.11
N ASP A 417 -12.09 -19.10 -3.36
CA ASP A 417 -11.02 -18.18 -3.75
C ASP A 417 -11.44 -16.71 -3.64
N VAL A 418 -12.65 -16.38 -4.13
CA VAL A 418 -13.19 -15.02 -4.11
C VAL A 418 -13.53 -14.57 -2.68
N ASP A 419 -14.20 -15.41 -1.88
CA ASP A 419 -14.47 -15.12 -0.46
C ASP A 419 -13.17 -14.88 0.32
N LEU A 420 -12.15 -15.73 0.12
CA LEU A 420 -10.87 -15.57 0.78
C LEU A 420 -10.09 -14.36 0.28
N THR A 421 -10.22 -14.00 -1.00
CA THR A 421 -9.60 -12.79 -1.54
C THR A 421 -10.15 -11.53 -0.87
N VAL A 422 -11.48 -11.43 -0.75
CA VAL A 422 -12.13 -10.33 -0.04
C VAL A 422 -11.65 -10.29 1.42
N ARG A 423 -11.76 -11.39 2.15
CA ARG A 423 -11.33 -11.46 3.56
C ARG A 423 -9.87 -11.13 3.77
N HIS A 424 -9.00 -11.58 2.85
CA HIS A 424 -7.57 -11.32 2.90
C HIS A 424 -7.29 -9.82 2.85
N PHE A 425 -7.84 -9.12 1.86
CA PHE A 425 -7.59 -7.69 1.69
C PHE A 425 -8.27 -6.84 2.77
N GLU A 426 -9.45 -7.23 3.27
CA GLU A 426 -10.04 -6.59 4.45
C GLU A 426 -9.14 -6.75 5.69
N THR A 427 -8.57 -7.95 5.89
CA THR A 427 -7.64 -8.19 7.00
C THR A 427 -6.34 -7.40 6.82
N LEU A 428 -5.84 -7.28 5.58
CA LEU A 428 -4.67 -6.45 5.26
C LEU A 428 -4.95 -4.95 5.52
N ARG A 429 -6.11 -4.43 5.13
CA ARG A 429 -6.51 -3.05 5.42
C ARG A 429 -6.57 -2.81 6.93
N ARG A 430 -7.15 -3.74 7.69
CA ARG A 430 -7.19 -3.65 9.16
C ARG A 430 -5.77 -3.70 9.76
N TYR A 431 -4.89 -4.57 9.25
CA TYR A 431 -3.47 -4.57 9.64
C TYR A 431 -2.82 -3.20 9.39
N GLN A 432 -3.04 -2.61 8.21
CA GLN A 432 -2.51 -1.28 7.90
C GLN A 432 -3.09 -0.23 8.85
N GLN A 433 -4.39 -0.20 9.11
CA GLN A 433 -5.01 0.78 10.02
C GLN A 433 -4.41 0.75 11.43
N VAL A 434 -4.18 -0.46 11.95
CA VAL A 434 -3.79 -0.67 13.36
C VAL A 434 -2.28 -0.64 13.56
N LEU A 435 -1.52 -1.28 12.66
CA LEU A 435 -0.09 -1.51 12.84
C LEU A 435 0.79 -0.72 11.87
N ASP A 436 0.31 -0.43 10.65
CA ASP A 436 1.08 0.28 9.61
C ASP A 436 0.28 1.39 8.89
N PRO A 437 -0.17 2.43 9.62
CA PRO A 437 -1.16 3.38 9.10
C PRO A 437 -0.64 4.20 7.91
N SER A 438 0.67 4.40 7.79
CA SER A 438 1.28 5.09 6.65
C SER A 438 1.19 4.29 5.35
N ALA A 439 0.96 2.97 5.43
CA ALA A 439 0.73 2.11 4.28
C ALA A 439 -0.77 1.97 3.92
N HIS A 440 -1.69 2.49 4.74
CA HIS A 440 -3.13 2.29 4.53
C HIS A 440 -3.60 2.88 3.20
N TYR A 441 -4.28 2.08 2.37
CA TYR A 441 -4.55 2.43 0.97
C TYR A 441 -5.28 3.75 0.73
N THR A 442 -6.24 4.15 1.58
CA THR A 442 -6.91 5.45 1.40
C THR A 442 -6.11 6.64 1.94
N GLN A 443 -4.99 6.38 2.62
CA GLN A 443 -4.20 7.35 3.37
C GLN A 443 -2.69 7.15 3.12
N ALA A 444 -2.33 6.52 2.00
CA ALA A 444 -0.96 6.12 1.71
C ALA A 444 -0.04 7.34 1.79
N TRP A 445 1.02 7.21 2.60
CA TRP A 445 1.99 8.27 2.79
C TRP A 445 2.95 8.29 1.60
N LEU A 446 2.63 9.14 0.62
CA LEU A 446 3.37 9.31 -0.62
C LEU A 446 3.76 10.78 -0.80
N LEU A 447 5.01 11.10 -0.48
CA LEU A 447 5.58 12.42 -0.76
C LEU A 447 6.00 12.52 -2.24
N PRO A 448 6.09 13.75 -2.79
CA PRO A 448 6.60 13.95 -4.15
C PRO A 448 8.00 13.33 -4.33
N LEU A 449 8.21 12.64 -5.45
CA LEU A 449 9.44 11.89 -5.72
C LEU A 449 10.66 12.81 -5.80
N ASP A 450 10.53 13.94 -6.49
CA ASP A 450 11.55 14.98 -6.60
C ASP A 450 12.02 15.43 -5.22
N LEU A 451 11.08 15.72 -4.33
CA LEU A 451 11.38 16.10 -2.95
C LEU A 451 12.13 15.00 -2.18
N LEU A 452 11.70 13.74 -2.32
CA LEU A 452 12.35 12.60 -1.68
C LEU A 452 13.78 12.38 -2.20
N GLN A 453 14.00 12.54 -3.51
CA GLN A 453 15.32 12.37 -4.13
C GLN A 453 16.27 13.54 -3.79
N GLU A 454 15.80 14.78 -3.91
CA GLU A 454 16.59 15.98 -3.60
C GLU A 454 17.07 16.00 -2.15
N ARG A 455 16.26 15.48 -1.23
CA ARG A 455 16.57 15.43 0.19
C ARG A 455 17.14 14.08 0.63
N ASP A 456 17.35 13.14 -0.28
CA ASP A 456 17.76 11.75 -0.02
C ASP A 456 16.97 11.10 1.14
N VAL A 457 15.65 11.29 1.11
CA VAL A 457 14.72 10.71 2.10
C VAL A 457 14.30 9.33 1.61
N ILE A 458 14.84 8.31 2.25
CA ILE A 458 14.60 6.91 1.89
C ILE A 458 13.60 6.23 2.84
N ALA A 459 13.56 6.65 4.10
CA ALA A 459 12.90 5.91 5.17
C ALA A 459 11.37 5.89 5.02
N ASP A 460 10.76 6.95 4.49
CA ASP A 460 9.31 7.06 4.29
C ASP A 460 8.76 5.97 3.36
N VAL A 461 9.55 5.55 2.36
CA VAL A 461 9.18 4.55 1.36
C VAL A 461 9.89 3.21 1.55
N TYR A 462 10.68 3.08 2.62
CA TYR A 462 11.49 1.89 2.90
C TYR A 462 11.11 1.25 4.24
N ARG A 463 10.99 2.07 5.30
CA ARG A 463 10.84 1.59 6.67
C ARG A 463 9.40 1.20 6.94
N GLN A 464 9.25 0.06 7.61
CA GLN A 464 7.97 -0.52 8.01
C GLN A 464 8.02 -0.93 9.48
N PRO A 465 6.87 -1.11 10.15
CA PRO A 465 6.84 -1.61 11.52
C PRO A 465 7.61 -2.93 11.67
N GLY A 466 8.56 -2.93 12.61
CA GLY A 466 9.53 -4.01 12.83
C GLY A 466 9.38 -4.73 14.19
N ASP A 467 8.40 -4.34 15.00
CA ASP A 467 8.09 -5.07 16.24
C ASP A 467 7.56 -6.47 15.93
N VAL A 468 7.65 -7.37 16.92
CA VAL A 468 7.29 -8.78 16.75
C VAL A 468 5.82 -8.94 16.33
N THR A 469 4.89 -8.13 16.83
CA THR A 469 3.48 -8.22 16.45
C THR A 469 3.30 -7.92 14.97
N SER A 470 3.85 -6.79 14.52
CA SER A 470 3.71 -6.35 13.12
C SER A 470 4.35 -7.34 12.16
N VAL A 471 5.54 -7.85 12.47
CA VAL A 471 6.22 -8.84 11.64
C VAL A 471 5.44 -10.16 11.60
N VAL A 472 4.90 -10.64 12.74
CA VAL A 472 4.09 -11.87 12.79
C VAL A 472 2.82 -11.73 11.94
N ALA A 473 2.09 -10.62 12.09
CA ALA A 473 0.88 -10.38 11.32
C ALA A 473 1.17 -10.29 9.81
N ARG A 474 2.21 -9.56 9.39
CA ARG A 474 2.63 -9.46 7.98
C ARG A 474 3.03 -10.82 7.40
N LEU A 475 3.82 -11.63 8.12
CA LEU A 475 4.21 -12.96 7.67
C LEU A 475 3.04 -13.93 7.55
N LEU A 476 2.05 -13.85 8.44
CA LEU A 476 0.84 -14.66 8.37
C LEU A 476 -0.09 -14.22 7.22
N LEU A 477 -0.18 -12.92 6.93
CA LEU A 477 -0.87 -12.43 5.73
C LEU A 477 -0.19 -12.96 4.46
N GLN A 478 1.14 -12.87 4.38
CA GLN A 478 1.88 -13.45 3.25
C GLN A 478 1.64 -14.96 3.10
N GLU A 479 1.62 -15.70 4.20
CA GLU A 479 1.33 -17.14 4.18
C GLU A 479 -0.11 -17.43 3.75
N ALA A 480 -1.08 -16.61 4.16
CA ALA A 480 -2.46 -16.72 3.70
C ALA A 480 -2.58 -16.53 2.18
N ALA A 481 -1.93 -15.48 1.64
CA ALA A 481 -1.86 -15.25 0.19
C ALA A 481 -1.22 -16.42 -0.54
N ARG A 482 -0.07 -16.92 -0.04
CA ARG A 482 0.64 -18.06 -0.65
C ARG A 482 -0.24 -19.30 -0.70
N ARG A 483 -0.92 -19.63 0.41
CA ARG A 483 -1.79 -20.81 0.49
C ARG A 483 -3.01 -20.68 -0.41
N ARG A 484 -3.65 -19.51 -0.46
CA ARG A 484 -4.74 -19.22 -1.40
C ARG A 484 -4.30 -19.43 -2.84
N ASN A 485 -3.16 -18.85 -3.23
CA ASN A 485 -2.64 -18.96 -4.60
C ASN A 485 -2.24 -20.42 -4.97
N LEU A 486 -2.05 -21.30 -3.98
CA LEU A 486 -1.81 -22.74 -4.16
C LEU A 486 -3.10 -23.59 -4.13
N GLY A 487 -4.26 -22.98 -3.91
CA GLY A 487 -5.54 -23.70 -3.74
C GLY A 487 -5.75 -24.30 -2.34
N ASP A 488 -4.85 -24.03 -1.38
CA ASP A 488 -5.03 -24.42 0.02
C ASP A 488 -5.89 -23.39 0.77
N TYR A 489 -7.18 -23.39 0.45
CA TYR A 489 -8.14 -22.45 1.02
C TYR A 489 -8.33 -22.63 2.53
N ARG A 490 -8.25 -23.87 3.03
CA ARG A 490 -8.38 -24.14 4.48
C ARG A 490 -7.20 -23.57 5.25
N GLY A 491 -5.98 -23.77 4.75
CA GLY A 491 -4.79 -23.20 5.37
C GLY A 491 -4.75 -21.67 5.26
N ALA A 492 -5.19 -21.10 4.14
CA ALA A 492 -5.33 -19.66 3.98
C ALA A 492 -6.30 -19.06 5.01
N GLN A 493 -7.49 -19.68 5.17
CA GLN A 493 -8.46 -19.27 6.18
C GLN A 493 -7.91 -19.34 7.60
N ALA A 494 -7.18 -20.40 7.95
CA ALA A 494 -6.57 -20.56 9.26
C ALA A 494 -5.49 -19.49 9.54
N ALA A 495 -4.71 -19.12 8.53
CA ALA A 495 -3.73 -18.04 8.63
C ALA A 495 -4.43 -16.67 8.80
N LEU A 496 -5.48 -16.38 8.03
CA LEU A 496 -6.26 -15.14 8.20
C LEU A 496 -6.90 -15.04 9.58
N GLN A 497 -7.49 -16.13 10.08
CA GLN A 497 -8.06 -16.18 11.44
C GLN A 497 -7.00 -15.90 12.51
N ALA A 498 -5.78 -16.40 12.33
CA ALA A 498 -4.66 -16.09 13.22
C ALA A 498 -4.34 -14.59 13.21
N VAL A 499 -4.31 -13.94 12.04
CA VAL A 499 -4.09 -12.50 11.92
C VAL A 499 -5.22 -11.71 12.59
N THR A 500 -6.48 -12.06 12.33
CA THR A 500 -7.64 -11.39 12.93
C THR A 500 -7.56 -11.39 14.46
N GLN A 501 -7.25 -12.53 15.09
CA GLN A 501 -7.13 -12.62 16.55
C GLN A 501 -5.94 -11.82 17.10
N VAL A 502 -4.85 -11.71 16.33
CA VAL A 502 -3.74 -10.82 16.69
C VAL A 502 -4.20 -9.37 16.64
N LEU A 503 -4.89 -8.95 15.58
CA LEU A 503 -5.38 -7.57 15.45
C LEU A 503 -6.41 -7.22 16.53
N ASP A 504 -7.35 -8.14 16.83
CA ASP A 504 -8.29 -8.00 17.95
C ASP A 504 -7.55 -7.75 19.27
N ALA A 505 -6.46 -8.49 19.50
CA ALA A 505 -5.67 -8.33 20.70
C ALA A 505 -4.86 -7.02 20.74
N VAL A 506 -4.40 -6.52 19.59
CA VAL A 506 -3.74 -5.20 19.51
C VAL A 506 -4.73 -4.09 19.85
N GLU A 507 -5.92 -4.11 19.26
CA GLU A 507 -6.97 -3.12 19.52
C GLU A 507 -7.45 -3.16 20.99
N ALA A 508 -7.45 -4.35 21.60
CA ALA A 508 -7.68 -4.52 23.04
C ALA A 508 -6.50 -4.07 23.94
N GLY A 509 -5.40 -3.58 23.35
CA GLY A 509 -4.24 -3.05 24.07
C GLY A 509 -3.31 -4.12 24.65
N HIS A 510 -3.33 -5.36 24.13
CA HIS A 510 -2.44 -6.41 24.61
C HIS A 510 -1.02 -6.24 24.06
N PRO A 511 0.01 -6.09 24.92
CA PRO A 511 1.39 -5.81 24.49
C PRO A 511 2.08 -6.99 23.78
N ARG A 512 1.50 -8.19 23.85
CA ARG A 512 1.96 -9.41 23.17
C ARG A 512 0.81 -10.06 22.42
N ALA A 513 0.20 -9.30 21.52
CA ALA A 513 -0.99 -9.71 20.78
C ALA A 513 -0.83 -11.04 20.03
N TRP A 514 0.40 -11.40 19.62
CA TRP A 514 0.70 -12.70 19.00
C TRP A 514 0.45 -13.93 19.89
N LEU A 515 0.23 -13.75 21.21
CA LEU A 515 -0.16 -14.83 22.11
C LEU A 515 -1.64 -15.23 21.96
N ALA A 516 -2.46 -14.40 21.29
CA ALA A 516 -3.89 -14.63 21.12
C ALA A 516 -4.21 -15.90 20.32
N HIS A 517 -3.31 -16.33 19.43
CA HIS A 517 -3.52 -17.52 18.59
C HIS A 517 -2.31 -18.47 18.59
N PRO A 518 -2.50 -19.81 18.68
CA PRO A 518 -1.39 -20.77 18.69
C PRO A 518 -0.46 -20.70 17.47
N MET A 519 -1.01 -20.46 16.27
CA MET A 519 -0.21 -20.30 15.05
C MET A 519 0.66 -19.04 15.14
N ALA A 520 0.09 -17.91 15.56
CA ALA A 520 0.82 -16.65 15.73
C ALA A 520 1.94 -16.78 16.77
N ARG A 521 1.68 -17.46 17.90
CA ARG A 521 2.71 -17.78 18.90
C ARG A 521 3.84 -18.63 18.33
N ARG A 522 3.53 -19.61 17.48
CA ARG A 522 4.54 -20.42 16.78
C ARG A 522 5.40 -19.54 15.87
N VAL A 523 4.80 -18.63 15.10
CA VAL A 523 5.53 -17.70 14.22
C VAL A 523 6.38 -16.71 15.03
N ALA A 524 5.83 -16.16 16.12
CA ALA A 524 6.54 -15.22 16.98
C ALA A 524 7.85 -15.78 17.53
N TRP A 525 7.87 -17.08 17.90
CA TRP A 525 9.11 -17.74 18.31
C TRP A 525 10.20 -17.64 17.24
N TRP A 526 9.86 -17.80 15.96
CA TRP A 526 10.83 -17.69 14.87
C TRP A 526 11.28 -16.26 14.65
N VAL A 527 10.35 -15.30 14.69
CA VAL A 527 10.65 -13.87 14.55
C VAL A 527 11.59 -13.40 15.66
N GLU A 528 11.28 -13.73 16.91
CA GLU A 528 12.12 -13.41 18.07
C GLU A 528 13.51 -14.03 17.95
N LYS A 529 13.61 -15.29 17.49
CA LYS A 529 14.90 -15.95 17.28
C LYS A 529 15.71 -15.31 16.15
N ALA A 530 15.08 -14.97 15.03
CA ALA A 530 15.75 -14.27 13.94
C ALA A 530 16.26 -12.90 14.38
N HIS A 531 15.44 -12.12 15.09
CA HIS A 531 15.85 -10.83 15.65
C HIS A 531 17.03 -10.99 16.63
N ALA A 532 17.01 -12.01 17.50
CA ALA A 532 18.11 -12.30 18.42
C ALA A 532 19.43 -12.65 17.69
N CYS A 533 19.36 -13.20 16.47
CA CYS A 533 20.53 -13.43 15.62
C CYS A 533 20.94 -12.18 14.79
N GLY A 534 20.23 -11.05 14.92
CA GLY A 534 20.44 -9.84 14.12
C GLY A 534 19.92 -9.93 12.68
N TRP A 535 19.01 -10.86 12.39
CA TRP A 535 18.45 -11.11 11.07
C TRP A 535 17.06 -10.50 10.94
N ALA A 536 16.67 -10.11 9.72
CA ALA A 536 15.34 -9.58 9.45
C ALA A 536 14.47 -10.64 8.76
N PRO A 537 13.41 -11.17 9.40
CA PRO A 537 12.46 -12.10 8.76
C PRO A 537 11.81 -11.46 7.54
N GLN A 538 11.77 -12.19 6.43
CA GLN A 538 11.22 -11.73 5.16
C GLN A 538 10.07 -12.58 4.65
N ARG A 539 10.20 -13.90 4.76
CA ARG A 539 9.16 -14.83 4.32
C ARG A 539 9.06 -15.99 5.27
N LEU A 540 7.87 -16.56 5.34
CA LEU A 540 7.57 -17.76 6.10
C LEU A 540 6.84 -18.76 5.21
N MET A 541 7.17 -20.03 5.37
CA MET A 541 6.37 -21.14 4.89
C MET A 541 6.05 -22.02 6.09
N LEU A 542 4.77 -22.14 6.37
CA LEU A 542 4.28 -23.05 7.39
C LEU A 542 3.81 -24.32 6.69
N ASP A 543 4.30 -25.47 7.12
CA ASP A 543 3.78 -26.78 6.79
C ASP A 543 3.62 -27.57 8.10
N ASP A 544 2.79 -28.61 8.09
CA ASP A 544 2.56 -29.48 9.23
C ASP A 544 3.86 -30.18 9.65
N ALA A 545 4.71 -30.53 8.66
CA ALA A 545 5.99 -31.19 8.89
C ALA A 545 7.18 -30.23 9.10
N GLN A 546 7.16 -29.05 8.46
CA GLN A 546 8.32 -28.16 8.40
C GLN A 546 7.96 -26.68 8.49
N VAL A 547 8.87 -25.88 9.05
CA VAL A 547 8.81 -24.42 8.96
C VAL A 547 10.12 -23.94 8.39
N VAL A 548 10.01 -23.16 7.32
CA VAL A 548 11.14 -22.50 6.68
C VAL A 548 10.91 -21.00 6.78
N MET A 549 11.91 -20.30 7.31
CA MET A 549 11.92 -18.84 7.34
C MET A 549 13.01 -18.32 6.42
N TRP A 550 12.68 -17.37 5.55
CA TRP A 550 13.67 -16.64 4.79
C TRP A 550 13.96 -15.33 5.49
N VAL A 551 15.25 -15.00 5.58
CA VAL A 551 15.73 -13.81 6.29
C VAL A 551 16.69 -13.00 5.42
N TRP A 552 16.81 -11.71 5.72
CA TRP A 552 17.98 -10.93 5.35
C TRP A 552 19.03 -10.99 6.46
N ARG A 553 20.30 -11.07 6.04
CA ARG A 553 21.47 -11.06 6.94
C ARG A 553 22.55 -10.12 6.42
N PRO A 554 23.38 -9.53 7.28
CA PRO A 554 24.41 -8.59 6.85
C PRO A 554 25.32 -9.14 5.74
N ALA A 555 25.69 -10.43 5.84
CA ALA A 555 26.63 -11.06 4.92
C ALA A 555 26.04 -11.39 3.52
N THR A 556 24.72 -11.53 3.41
CA THR A 556 24.06 -12.00 2.17
C THR A 556 23.11 -10.98 1.57
N TYR A 557 22.82 -9.89 2.27
CA TYR A 557 21.90 -8.85 1.79
C TYR A 557 22.38 -8.23 0.46
N PRO A 558 21.50 -8.06 -0.55
CA PRO A 558 20.03 -8.15 -0.50
C PRO A 558 19.40 -9.51 -0.79
N TRP A 559 20.16 -10.60 -0.71
CA TRP A 559 19.66 -11.95 -1.00
C TRP A 559 18.99 -12.61 0.21
N LEU A 560 17.89 -13.30 -0.05
CA LEU A 560 17.21 -14.15 0.93
C LEU A 560 18.02 -15.42 1.22
N GLU A 561 18.14 -15.75 2.51
CA GLU A 561 18.63 -17.04 2.97
C GLU A 561 17.47 -17.81 3.62
N ALA A 562 17.15 -19.00 3.12
CA ALA A 562 16.23 -19.92 3.77
C ALA A 562 16.91 -20.49 5.02
N VAL A 563 16.20 -20.57 6.15
CA VAL A 563 16.73 -21.06 7.42
C VAL A 563 15.74 -22.06 8.04
N PRO A 564 16.12 -23.34 8.20
CA PRO A 564 15.34 -24.32 8.96
C PRO A 564 15.57 -24.12 10.46
N ARG A 565 14.74 -24.80 11.26
CA ARG A 565 14.65 -24.55 12.70
C ARG A 565 15.96 -24.74 13.46
N GLY A 566 16.67 -25.81 13.11
CA GLY A 566 17.95 -26.15 13.75
C GLY A 566 19.04 -25.11 13.50
N ALA A 567 19.11 -24.54 12.29
CA ALA A 567 20.09 -23.51 11.94
C ALA A 567 19.78 -22.18 12.64
N LEU A 568 18.49 -21.80 12.70
CA LEU A 568 18.06 -20.59 13.40
C LEU A 568 18.36 -20.65 14.90
N ALA A 569 18.15 -21.81 15.54
CA ALA A 569 18.42 -22.00 16.96
C ALA A 569 19.90 -21.77 17.33
N ALA A 570 20.82 -22.02 16.38
CA ALA A 570 22.25 -21.86 16.56
C ALA A 570 22.80 -20.54 15.99
N CYS A 571 21.96 -19.67 15.43
CA CYS A 571 22.34 -18.52 14.60
C CYS A 571 23.41 -18.88 13.54
N ARG A 572 23.37 -20.12 13.01
CA ARG A 572 24.36 -20.62 12.06
C ARG A 572 23.89 -20.38 10.62
N PRO A 573 24.80 -19.98 9.70
CA PRO A 573 24.50 -20.01 8.27
C PRO A 573 24.20 -21.43 7.80
N ILE A 574 23.34 -21.55 6.79
CA ILE A 574 23.35 -22.75 5.96
C ILE A 574 24.42 -22.56 4.90
N GLN A 575 25.42 -23.45 4.87
CA GLN A 575 26.28 -23.55 3.71
C GLN A 575 25.51 -24.21 2.56
N GLY A 576 25.27 -23.44 1.49
CA GLY A 576 24.94 -23.99 0.17
C GLY A 576 23.50 -24.42 -0.07
N VAL A 577 22.54 -23.48 -0.05
CA VAL A 577 21.31 -23.68 -0.84
C VAL A 577 21.65 -23.33 -2.29
N ASP A 578 21.69 -24.33 -3.17
CA ASP A 578 22.04 -24.19 -4.58
C ASP A 578 21.16 -23.11 -5.27
N LEU A 579 21.75 -22.38 -6.23
CA LEU A 579 21.10 -21.33 -7.00
C LEU A 579 19.87 -21.82 -7.80
N ALA A 580 19.83 -23.08 -8.24
CA ALA A 580 18.67 -23.67 -8.89
C ALA A 580 17.51 -23.90 -7.91
N THR A 581 17.81 -24.33 -6.67
CA THR A 581 16.84 -24.37 -5.58
C THR A 581 16.32 -22.97 -5.23
N ARG A 582 17.18 -21.94 -5.28
CA ARG A 582 16.75 -20.54 -5.15
C ARG A 582 15.77 -20.18 -6.27
N ALA A 583 16.09 -20.42 -7.54
CA ALA A 583 15.23 -20.08 -8.68
C ALA A 583 13.87 -20.80 -8.69
N ALA A 584 13.82 -22.05 -8.21
CA ALA A 584 12.56 -22.81 -8.07
C ALA A 584 11.67 -22.27 -6.94
N LEU A 585 12.25 -21.69 -5.88
CA LEU A 585 11.56 -21.04 -4.75
C LEU A 585 11.16 -19.58 -5.04
N TRP A 586 11.78 -18.94 -6.04
CA TRP A 586 11.44 -17.60 -6.54
C TRP A 586 10.25 -17.59 -7.47
N ARG A 587 9.93 -18.73 -8.10
CA ARG A 587 8.63 -18.87 -8.74
C ARG A 587 7.60 -18.85 -7.61
N TRP A 588 6.87 -17.73 -7.47
CA TRP A 588 5.45 -17.84 -7.15
C TRP A 588 4.96 -19.03 -7.96
N PRO A 589 4.16 -19.96 -7.41
CA PRO A 589 3.51 -20.92 -8.27
C PRO A 589 2.78 -20.04 -9.28
N ALA A 590 3.28 -20.03 -10.52
CA ALA A 590 2.42 -19.74 -11.63
C ALA A 590 1.20 -20.60 -11.33
N TYR A 591 0.02 -19.97 -11.29
CA TYR A 591 -1.24 -20.70 -11.36
C TYR A 591 -0.99 -21.96 -12.19
N PRO A 592 -1.30 -23.17 -11.68
CA PRO A 592 -1.04 -24.37 -12.44
C PRO A 592 -1.55 -24.10 -13.85
N GLN A 593 -0.64 -24.09 -14.84
CA GLN A 593 -0.92 -23.67 -16.21
C GLN A 593 -1.84 -24.68 -16.95
N GLY A 594 -2.71 -25.36 -16.20
CA GLY A 594 -3.66 -26.37 -16.65
C GLY A 594 -4.95 -25.81 -17.22
N VAL A 595 -5.11 -24.49 -17.36
CA VAL A 595 -6.17 -23.92 -18.21
C VAL A 595 -5.50 -23.16 -19.35
N VAL A 596 -5.64 -23.74 -20.54
CA VAL A 596 -5.20 -23.20 -21.83
C VAL A 596 -5.76 -21.78 -22.00
N LEU A 597 -4.95 -20.75 -21.74
CA LEU A 597 -5.29 -19.34 -22.02
C LEU A 597 -4.64 -18.82 -23.32
N ASP A 598 -4.02 -19.70 -24.11
CA ASP A 598 -3.30 -19.32 -25.34
C ASP A 598 -4.22 -19.18 -26.57
N ARG A 599 -5.50 -18.83 -26.38
CA ARG A 599 -6.45 -18.60 -27.49
C ARG A 599 -6.70 -17.15 -27.87
N TRP A 600 -6.08 -16.19 -27.19
CA TRP A 600 -6.32 -14.75 -27.45
C TRP A 600 -5.11 -14.01 -28.02
N SER A 601 -4.18 -14.75 -28.62
CA SER A 601 -3.02 -14.22 -29.34
C SER A 601 -3.17 -14.38 -30.86
N ARG A 602 -4.23 -13.80 -31.44
CA ARG A 602 -4.30 -13.40 -32.86
C ARG A 602 -5.48 -12.44 -33.07
N PRO A 603 -5.35 -11.45 -33.98
CA PRO A 603 -6.38 -10.44 -34.23
C PRO A 603 -7.72 -11.04 -34.62
#